data_AF-A0AA95L4P0-F1
#
_entry.id   AF-A0AA95L4P0-F1
#
_cell.length_a   1.000
_cell.length_b   1.000
_cell.length_c   1.000
_cell.angle_alpha   90.00
_cell.angle_beta   90.00
_cell.angle_gamma   90.00
#
_symmetry.space_group_name_H-M   'P 1'
#
loop_
_entity.id
_entity.type
_entity.pdbx_description
1 polymer ?
#
loop_
_entity_poly.entity_id
_entity_poly.type
_entity_poly.pdbx_seq_one_letter_code
_entity_poly.pdbx_strand_id
1 'polypeptide(L)'
;MQEISIISMIFTAALVLICLFLVLAPFFSWDSYLSFANKGQDSASNKEMLLSTLNELEFEYKMDKISHADYKNLKKQYEAQVVSIMKDEEEQMLSQTVDKDLMAEIESEIEASMKNYQNKKGEGK
;
A
#
# COMPACT_ATOMS: atom_id res chain seq x y z
N MET A 1 26.68 10.72 -51.76
CA MET A 1 26.14 11.91 -51.06
C MET A 1 24.66 11.75 -50.70
N GLN A 2 23.82 11.13 -51.53
CA GLN A 2 22.40 10.94 -51.23
C GLN A 2 22.12 9.95 -50.07
N GLU A 3 22.85 8.84 -50.00
CA GLU A 3 22.69 7.83 -48.93
C GLU A 3 22.91 8.39 -47.51
N ILE A 4 23.90 9.25 -47.34
CA ILE A 4 24.22 9.91 -46.05
C ILE A 4 23.08 10.85 -45.63
N SER A 5 22.43 11.50 -46.60
CA SER A 5 21.30 12.39 -46.37
C SER A 5 20.02 11.63 -46.00
N ILE A 6 19.85 10.40 -46.51
CA ILE A 6 18.72 9.54 -46.16
C ILE A 6 18.89 9.02 -44.72
N ILE A 7 20.09 8.56 -44.37
CA ILE A 7 20.41 8.09 -43.02
C ILE A 7 20.21 9.18 -41.97
N SER A 8 20.66 10.42 -42.23
CA SER A 8 20.46 11.54 -41.30
C SER A 8 18.98 11.92 -41.16
N MET A 9 18.20 11.82 -42.23
CA MET A 9 16.76 12.06 -42.22
C MET A 9 16.00 11.00 -41.40
N ILE A 10 16.34 9.71 -41.53
CA ILE A 10 15.76 8.66 -40.69
C ILE A 10 16.12 8.87 -39.22
N PHE A 11 17.39 9.20 -38.92
CA PHE A 11 17.85 9.37 -37.55
C PHE A 11 17.15 10.52 -36.84
N THR A 12 16.98 11.65 -37.53
CA THR A 12 16.25 12.80 -37.01
C THR A 12 14.75 12.49 -36.82
N ALA A 13 14.12 11.79 -37.75
CA ALA A 13 12.74 11.34 -37.60
C ALA A 13 12.54 10.40 -36.40
N ALA A 14 13.47 9.45 -36.20
CA ALA A 14 13.44 8.55 -35.04
C ALA A 14 13.58 9.30 -33.71
N LEU A 15 14.50 10.28 -33.64
CA LEU A 15 14.65 11.13 -32.45
C LEU A 15 13.38 11.92 -32.13
N VAL A 16 12.73 12.50 -33.14
CA VAL A 16 11.47 13.23 -32.96
C VAL A 16 10.38 12.30 -32.42
N LEU A 17 10.26 11.09 -32.96
CA LEU A 17 9.28 10.11 -32.48
C LEU A 17 9.55 9.66 -31.05
N ILE A 18 10.81 9.45 -30.67
CA ILE A 18 11.21 9.09 -29.29
C ILE A 18 10.88 10.24 -28.33
N CYS A 19 11.23 11.49 -28.67
CA CYS A 19 10.90 12.64 -27.85
C CYS A 19 9.38 12.81 -27.69
N LEU A 20 8.62 12.65 -28.77
CA LEU A 20 7.16 12.72 -28.75
C LEU A 20 6.55 11.59 -27.90
N PHE A 21 7.11 10.38 -27.98
CA PHE A 21 6.74 9.27 -27.13
C PHE A 21 7.01 9.56 -25.65
N LEU A 22 8.19 10.11 -25.29
CA LEU A 22 8.51 10.45 -23.89
C LEU A 22 7.59 11.54 -23.33
N VAL A 23 7.13 12.48 -24.16
CA VAL A 23 6.19 13.54 -23.75
C VAL A 23 4.76 13.00 -23.61
N LEU A 24 4.34 12.06 -24.47
CA LEU A 24 3.00 11.45 -24.41
C LEU A 24 2.90 10.29 -23.42
N ALA A 25 4.01 9.61 -23.11
CA ALA A 25 4.09 8.51 -22.15
C ALA A 25 3.47 8.83 -20.78
N PRO A 26 3.73 9.99 -20.13
CA PRO A 26 3.09 10.31 -18.84
C PRO A 26 1.58 10.52 -18.95
N PHE A 27 1.04 10.79 -20.14
CA PHE A 27 -0.39 10.97 -20.37
C PHE A 27 -1.17 9.65 -20.50
N PHE A 28 -0.48 8.54 -20.78
CA PHE A 28 -1.10 7.22 -20.93
C PHE A 28 -1.00 6.37 -19.66
N SER A 29 -0.80 7.05 -18.52
CA SER A 29 -0.74 6.54 -17.14
C SER A 29 -0.70 5.02 -16.99
N TRP A 30 0.53 4.54 -16.78
CA TRP A 30 0.83 3.20 -16.29
C TRP A 30 0.45 3.09 -14.80
N ASP A 31 -0.82 3.33 -14.48
CA ASP A 31 -1.37 3.32 -13.10
C ASP A 31 -1.09 1.99 -12.38
N SER A 32 -0.81 0.91 -13.13
CA SER A 32 -0.51 -0.40 -12.57
C SER A 32 0.93 -0.59 -12.08
N TYR A 33 1.93 0.17 -12.54
CA TYR A 33 3.33 -0.10 -12.16
C TYR A 33 3.74 0.62 -10.86
N LEU A 34 3.17 1.80 -10.59
CA LEU A 34 3.37 2.51 -9.31
C LEU A 34 2.59 1.87 -8.16
N SER A 35 1.46 1.21 -8.44
CA SER A 35 0.63 0.61 -7.40
C SER A 35 1.21 -0.68 -6.80
N PHE A 36 2.19 -1.34 -7.45
CA PHE A 36 2.81 -2.58 -6.95
C PHE A 36 4.02 -2.32 -6.04
N ALA A 37 4.77 -1.23 -6.26
CA ALA A 37 6.00 -0.97 -5.52
C ALA A 37 5.78 -0.33 -4.13
N ASN A 38 4.63 0.32 -3.88
CA ASN A 38 4.42 1.12 -2.65
C ASN A 38 3.26 0.67 -1.75
N LYS A 39 2.54 -0.39 -2.14
CA LYS A 39 1.26 -0.79 -1.52
C LYS A 39 1.35 -1.19 -0.04
N GLY A 40 2.53 -1.59 0.45
CA GLY A 40 2.72 -2.07 1.82
C GLY A 40 3.21 -1.02 2.83
N GLN A 41 3.88 0.05 2.37
CA GLN A 41 4.45 1.07 3.27
C GLN A 41 3.63 2.36 3.25
N ASP A 42 2.95 2.68 2.15
CA ASP A 42 2.07 3.85 2.04
C ASP A 42 0.74 3.66 2.76
N SER A 43 0.20 2.44 2.84
CA SER A 43 -1.15 2.20 3.38
C SER A 43 -1.27 2.59 4.87
N ALA A 44 -0.30 2.18 5.69
CA ALA A 44 -0.25 2.51 7.11
C ALA A 44 -0.08 4.03 7.36
N SER A 45 0.84 4.66 6.62
CA SER A 45 1.07 6.12 6.68
C SER A 45 -0.18 6.90 6.24
N ASN A 46 -0.85 6.44 5.19
CA ASN A 46 -2.06 7.07 4.67
C ASN A 46 -3.26 6.90 5.62
N LYS A 47 -3.38 5.75 6.30
CA LYS A 47 -4.38 5.52 7.34
C LYS A 47 -4.20 6.46 8.53
N GLU A 48 -2.97 6.62 9.03
CA GLU A 48 -2.67 7.55 10.12
C GLU A 48 -3.00 9.00 9.73
N MET A 49 -2.63 9.41 8.51
CA MET A 49 -2.97 10.74 7.99
C MET A 49 -4.48 10.97 7.92
N LEU A 50 -5.24 9.99 7.40
CA LEU A 50 -6.69 10.07 7.30
C LEU A 50 -7.37 10.13 8.67
N LEU A 51 -6.91 9.34 9.64
CA LEU A 51 -7.42 9.37 11.01
C LEU A 51 -7.12 10.71 11.69
N SER A 52 -5.93 11.26 11.48
CA SER A 52 -5.56 12.59 11.97
C SER A 52 -6.43 13.68 11.34
N THR A 53 -6.69 13.59 10.03
CA THR A 53 -7.56 14.50 9.29
C THR A 53 -9.01 14.43 9.80
N LEU A 54 -9.51 13.22 10.11
CA LEU A 54 -10.84 13.04 10.70
C LEU A 54 -10.95 13.71 12.08
N ASN A 55 -9.89 13.60 12.89
CA ASN A 55 -9.83 14.24 14.19
C ASN A 55 -9.79 15.77 14.09
N GLU A 56 -9.00 16.32 13.16
CA GLU A 56 -8.98 17.76 12.89
C GLU A 56 -10.34 18.24 12.36
N LEU A 57 -10.98 17.50 11.45
CA LEU A 57 -12.32 17.82 10.93
C LEU A 57 -13.36 17.88 12.07
N GLU A 58 -13.30 16.94 13.02
CA GLU A 58 -14.17 16.97 14.20
C GLU A 58 -13.87 18.16 15.12
N PHE A 59 -12.60 18.51 15.28
CA PHE A 59 -12.19 19.69 16.01
C PHE A 59 -12.72 20.98 15.35
N GLU A 60 -12.58 21.12 14.04
CA GLU A 60 -13.08 22.28 13.29
C GLU A 60 -14.60 22.41 13.40
N TYR A 61 -15.33 21.30 13.32
CA TYR A 61 -16.78 21.29 13.54
C TYR A 61 -17.15 21.70 14.97
N LYS A 62 -16.46 21.17 15.99
CA LYS A 62 -16.66 21.55 17.40
C LYS A 62 -16.33 23.02 17.66
N MET A 63 -15.50 23.61 16.82
CA MET A 63 -15.13 25.02 16.87
C MET A 63 -16.03 25.91 16.00
N ASP A 64 -17.16 25.40 15.49
CA ASP A 64 -18.09 26.11 14.61
C ASP A 64 -17.44 26.73 13.36
N LYS A 65 -16.30 26.17 12.90
CA LYS A 65 -15.60 26.64 11.69
C LYS A 65 -16.23 26.13 10.40
N ILE A 66 -16.94 25.00 10.48
CA ILE A 66 -17.58 24.33 9.35
C ILE A 66 -19.03 23.98 9.66
N SER A 67 -19.88 23.93 8.63
CA SER A 67 -21.29 23.62 8.81
C SER A 67 -21.50 22.13 9.16
N HIS A 68 -22.61 21.82 9.83
CA HIS A 68 -22.99 20.44 10.11
C HIS A 68 -23.16 19.60 8.83
N ALA A 69 -23.66 20.21 7.76
CA ALA A 69 -23.86 19.54 6.48
C ALA A 69 -22.51 19.14 5.84
N ASP A 70 -21.55 20.07 5.84
CA ASP A 70 -20.20 19.83 5.31
C ASP A 70 -19.46 18.80 6.16
N TYR A 71 -19.48 18.96 7.49
CA TYR A 71 -18.92 18.00 8.44
C TYR A 71 -19.44 16.58 8.17
N LYS A 72 -20.77 16.41 8.09
CA LYS A 72 -21.39 15.10 7.86
C LYS A 72 -20.96 14.49 6.53
N ASN A 73 -20.84 15.30 5.49
CA ASN A 73 -20.42 14.83 4.17
C ASN A 73 -18.95 14.40 4.17
N LEU A 74 -18.05 15.28 4.63
CA LEU A 74 -16.62 15.01 4.68
C LEU A 74 -16.30 13.83 5.60
N LYS A 75 -16.90 13.77 6.79
CA LYS A 75 -16.73 12.66 7.75
C LYS A 75 -17.05 11.31 7.10
N LYS A 76 -18.19 11.22 6.40
CA LYS A 76 -18.60 10.00 5.71
C LYS A 76 -17.60 9.58 4.63
N GLN A 77 -17.06 10.54 3.86
CA GLN A 77 -16.09 10.24 2.81
C GLN A 77 -14.76 9.74 3.39
N TYR A 78 -14.25 10.37 4.44
CA TYR A 78 -13.00 9.95 5.08
C TYR A 78 -13.15 8.62 5.81
N GLU A 79 -14.26 8.38 6.52
CA GLU A 79 -14.54 7.09 7.15
C GLU A 79 -14.61 5.95 6.12
N ALA A 80 -15.22 6.19 4.96
CA ALA A 80 -15.27 5.20 3.88
C ALA A 80 -13.87 4.84 3.36
N GLN A 81 -12.96 5.83 3.24
CA GLN A 81 -11.58 5.59 2.83
C GLN A 81 -10.80 4.79 3.88
N VAL A 82 -10.94 5.13 5.16
CA VAL A 82 -10.30 4.37 6.25
C VAL A 82 -10.78 2.92 6.26
N VAL A 83 -12.09 2.69 6.13
CA VAL A 83 -12.66 1.33 6.06
C VAL A 83 -12.12 0.55 4.85
N SER A 84 -11.95 1.19 3.70
CA SER A 84 -11.36 0.56 2.52
C SER A 84 -9.93 0.10 2.79
N ILE A 85 -9.10 0.97 3.37
CA ILE A 85 -7.70 0.65 3.69
C ILE A 85 -7.63 -0.50 4.70
N MET A 86 -8.48 -0.50 5.73
CA MET A 86 -8.51 -1.57 6.72
C MET A 86 -8.91 -2.92 6.12
N LYS A 87 -9.83 -2.93 5.14
CA LYS A 87 -10.19 -4.15 4.41
C LYS A 87 -9.04 -4.65 3.53
N ASP A 88 -8.37 -3.74 2.83
CA ASP A 88 -7.20 -4.09 2.01
C ASP A 88 -6.06 -4.66 2.87
N GLU A 89 -5.84 -4.10 4.07
CA GLU A 89 -4.91 -4.61 5.08
C GLU A 89 -5.31 -6.04 5.53
N GLU A 90 -6.59 -6.26 5.86
CA GLU A 90 -7.10 -7.56 6.28
C GLU A 90 -6.95 -8.63 5.17
N GLU A 91 -7.29 -8.28 3.93
CA GLU A 91 -7.12 -9.16 2.77
C GLU A 91 -5.64 -9.46 2.50
N GLN A 92 -4.74 -8.49 2.66
CA GLN A 92 -3.30 -8.72 2.57
C GLN A 92 -2.82 -9.71 3.64
N MET A 93 -3.26 -9.57 4.89
CA MET A 93 -2.93 -10.49 5.98
C MET A 93 -3.44 -11.91 5.72
N LEU A 94 -4.63 -12.06 5.12
CA LEU A 94 -5.20 -13.36 4.76
C LEU A 94 -4.52 -13.98 3.53
N SER A 95 -4.02 -13.15 2.61
CA SER A 95 -3.34 -13.58 1.38
C SER A 95 -1.87 -13.97 1.59
N GLN A 96 -1.27 -13.56 2.71
CA GLN A 96 0.01 -14.11 3.14
C GLN A 96 -0.21 -15.60 3.42
N THR A 97 0.13 -16.45 2.44
CA THR A 97 0.23 -17.89 2.62
C THR A 97 1.23 -18.11 3.74
N VAL A 98 0.71 -18.37 4.95
CA VAL A 98 1.53 -18.86 6.05
C VAL A 98 2.21 -20.11 5.54
N ASP A 99 3.54 -20.06 5.45
CA ASP A 99 4.33 -21.19 5.02
C ASP A 99 4.04 -22.35 5.97
N LYS A 100 3.37 -23.38 5.45
CA LYS A 100 2.89 -24.52 6.23
C LYS A 100 4.04 -25.27 6.88
N ASP A 101 5.20 -25.27 6.24
CA ASP A 101 6.41 -25.92 6.77
C ASP A 101 6.95 -25.13 7.98
N LEU A 102 6.95 -23.80 7.89
CA LEU A 102 7.35 -22.94 9.01
C LEU A 102 6.39 -23.06 10.20
N MET A 103 5.09 -23.18 9.92
CA MET A 103 4.06 -23.34 10.96
C MET A 103 4.18 -24.69 11.70
N ALA A 104 4.49 -25.77 10.97
CA ALA A 104 4.73 -27.09 11.54
C ALA A 104 5.99 -27.12 12.43
N GLU A 105 7.06 -26.43 12.02
CA GLU A 105 8.29 -26.30 12.82
C GLU A 105 8.02 -25.56 14.14
N ILE A 106 7.29 -24.43 14.08
CA ILE A 106 6.92 -23.65 15.26
C ILE A 106 6.10 -24.50 16.24
N GLU A 107 5.14 -25.27 15.74
CA GLU A 107 4.27 -26.11 16.58
C GLU A 107 5.07 -27.23 17.28
N SER A 108 6.02 -27.84 16.57
CA SER A 108 6.99 -28.80 17.12
C SER A 108 7.85 -28.20 18.24
N GLU A 109 8.37 -26.97 18.05
CA GLU A 109 9.20 -26.29 19.06
C GLU A 109 8.39 -25.90 20.32
N ILE A 110 7.14 -25.48 20.14
CA ILE A 110 6.22 -25.17 21.25
C ILE A 110 5.93 -26.44 22.06
N GLU A 111 5.66 -27.57 21.40
CA GLU A 111 5.37 -28.84 22.08
C GLU A 111 6.60 -29.35 22.86
N ALA A 112 7.79 -29.28 22.26
CA ALA A 112 9.05 -29.61 22.92
C ALA A 112 9.31 -28.74 24.15
N SER A 113 9.02 -27.44 24.05
CA SER A 113 9.14 -26.49 25.15
C SER A 113 8.15 -26.80 26.27
N MET A 114 6.87 -27.02 25.95
CA MET A 114 5.84 -27.39 26.93
C MET A 114 6.19 -28.68 27.67
N LYS A 115 6.71 -29.69 26.98
CA LYS A 115 7.15 -30.96 27.58
C LYS A 115 8.31 -30.75 28.55
N ASN A 116 9.28 -29.90 28.20
CA ASN A 116 10.38 -29.54 29.09
C ASN A 116 9.90 -28.80 30.36
N TYR A 117 8.92 -27.90 30.24
CA TYR A 117 8.32 -27.23 31.40
C TYR A 117 7.56 -28.19 32.31
N GLN A 118 6.85 -29.19 31.76
CA GLN A 118 6.15 -30.19 32.57
C GLN A 118 7.12 -31.11 33.32
N ASN A 119 8.22 -31.52 32.68
CA ASN A 119 9.25 -32.34 33.31
C ASN A 119 9.94 -31.59 34.47
N LYS A 120 10.29 -30.31 34.28
CA LYS A 120 10.89 -29.47 35.34
C LYS A 120 9.93 -29.20 36.52
N LYS A 121 8.61 -29.23 36.31
CA LYS A 121 7.62 -29.07 37.38
C LYS A 121 7.38 -30.36 38.18
N GLY A 122 7.81 -31.51 37.65
CA GLY A 122 7.70 -32.84 38.28
C GLY A 122 8.90 -33.24 39.16
N GLU A 123 10.08 -32.63 38.97
CA GLU A 123 11.32 -32.96 39.71
C GLU A 123 11.50 -32.18 41.02
N GLY A 124 10.53 -31.34 41.40
CA GLY A 124 10.56 -30.51 42.61
C GLY A 124 9.69 -31.01 43.77
N LYS A 125 9.51 -32.34 43.94
CA LYS A 125 8.84 -32.95 45.10
C LYS A 125 9.69 -34.04 45.72
#